data_AF-A0A0R2TTS2-F1
#
_entry.id   AF-A0A0R2TTS2-F1
#
_cell.length_a   1.000
_cell.length_b   1.000
_cell.length_c   1.000
_cell.angle_alpha   90.00
_cell.angle_beta   90.00
_cell.angle_gamma   90.00
#
_symmetry.space_group_name_H-M   'P 1'
#
loop_
_entity.id
_entity.type
_entity.pdbx_description
1 polymer ?
#
loop_
_entity_poly.entity_id
_entity_poly.type
_entity_poly.pdbx_seq_one_letter_code
_entity_poly.pdbx_strand_id
1 'polypeptide(L)'
;MVTVSRNPVHSVLWLILAFLSSAGLFVLLGAEFAAMLLIIVYVGAVAVLFLFVVMMLDIDFAALKGEMSRYMPLALLIGVILLLQFGLAYGAWVQADGALGLRAAVTPDMAQVENTRALGLLIYDQYILLFQLAGLILLVAMIGAIVLTLRHRGDVKRQNVLHQMWRDPAKAMIKKNVKPGQGL
;
A
#
# COMPACT_ATOMS: atom_id res chain seq x y z
N MET A 1 11.78 -7.20 -14.61
CA MET A 1 11.89 -8.50 -13.90
C MET A 1 10.87 -8.69 -12.78
N VAL A 2 10.36 -7.62 -12.15
CA VAL A 2 9.33 -7.72 -11.08
C VAL A 2 8.12 -8.56 -11.48
N THR A 3 7.56 -8.35 -12.67
CA THR A 3 6.35 -9.06 -13.15
C THR A 3 6.63 -10.41 -13.81
N VAL A 4 7.89 -10.72 -14.09
CA VAL A 4 8.31 -11.92 -14.84
C VAL A 4 8.92 -12.97 -13.91
N SER A 5 9.47 -12.55 -12.78
CA SER A 5 10.11 -13.42 -11.81
C SER A 5 9.10 -14.40 -11.18
N ARG A 6 9.51 -15.67 -11.12
CA ARG A 6 8.69 -16.78 -10.61
C ARG A 6 8.63 -16.83 -9.09
N ASN A 7 9.71 -16.44 -8.42
CA ASN A 7 9.77 -16.40 -6.98
C ASN A 7 9.37 -14.99 -6.51
N PRO A 8 8.28 -14.84 -5.74
CA PRO A 8 7.84 -13.56 -5.20
C PRO A 8 8.92 -12.80 -4.43
N VAL A 9 9.81 -13.50 -3.70
CA VAL A 9 10.91 -12.86 -2.98
C VAL A 9 11.86 -12.17 -3.96
N HIS A 10 12.22 -12.84 -5.06
CA HIS A 10 13.04 -12.22 -6.11
C HIS A 10 12.28 -11.07 -6.78
N SER A 11 10.97 -11.20 -6.99
CA SER A 11 10.14 -10.13 -7.55
C SER A 11 10.18 -8.85 -6.69
N VAL A 12 10.09 -9.00 -5.36
CA VAL A 12 10.19 -7.88 -4.41
C VAL A 12 11.60 -7.28 -4.39
N LEU A 13 12.66 -8.10 -4.44
CA LEU A 13 14.04 -7.60 -4.55
C LEU A 13 14.26 -6.78 -5.84
N TRP A 14 13.72 -7.23 -6.97
CA TRP A 14 13.73 -6.45 -8.22
C TRP A 14 12.92 -5.16 -8.11
N LEU A 15 11.86 -5.14 -7.31
CA LEU A 15 11.06 -3.93 -7.07
C LEU A 15 11.84 -2.91 -6.23
N ILE A 16 12.54 -3.36 -5.19
CA ILE A 16 13.45 -2.52 -4.41
C ILE A 16 14.51 -1.89 -5.30
N LEU A 17 15.13 -2.69 -6.17
CA LEU A 17 16.12 -2.18 -7.11
C LEU A 17 15.52 -1.12 -8.06
N ALA A 18 14.30 -1.34 -8.56
CA ALA A 18 13.61 -0.38 -9.44
C ALA A 18 13.34 0.95 -8.73
N PHE A 19 12.89 0.93 -7.46
CA PHE A 19 12.72 2.16 -6.68
C PHE A 19 14.05 2.86 -6.39
N LEU A 20 15.13 2.10 -6.11
CA LEU A 20 16.45 2.68 -5.91
C LEU A 20 16.99 3.34 -7.19
N SER A 21 16.82 2.69 -8.35
CA SER A 21 17.19 3.27 -9.64
C SER A 21 16.36 4.53 -9.95
N SER A 22 15.06 4.52 -9.66
CA SER A 22 14.20 5.70 -9.81
C SER A 22 14.57 6.83 -8.85
N ALA A 23 15.02 6.53 -7.63
CA ALA A 23 15.52 7.53 -6.70
C ALA A 23 16.79 8.18 -7.24
N GLY A 24 17.69 7.37 -7.82
CA GLY A 24 18.86 7.87 -8.57
C GLY A 24 18.45 8.85 -9.66
N LEU A 25 17.46 8.50 -10.51
CA LEU A 25 16.96 9.40 -11.55
C LEU A 25 16.44 10.72 -10.98
N PHE A 26 15.73 10.71 -9.85
CA PHE A 26 15.29 11.95 -9.20
C PHE A 26 16.45 12.80 -8.67
N VAL A 27 17.52 12.19 -8.15
CA VAL A 27 18.73 12.92 -7.76
C VAL A 27 19.39 13.57 -8.99
N LEU A 28 19.48 12.86 -10.13
CA LEU A 28 20.03 13.42 -11.37
C LEU A 28 19.18 14.58 -11.91
N LEU A 29 17.87 14.54 -11.68
CA LEU A 29 16.94 15.62 -12.03
C LEU A 29 16.91 16.76 -10.99
N GLY A 30 17.78 16.73 -9.97
CA GLY A 30 17.83 17.71 -8.88
C GLY A 30 16.56 17.77 -8.03
N ALA A 31 15.90 16.64 -7.86
CA ALA A 31 14.74 16.45 -7.01
C ALA A 31 15.11 15.66 -5.74
N GLU A 32 16.03 16.18 -4.93
CA GLU A 32 16.61 15.46 -3.79
C GLU A 32 15.58 15.08 -2.73
N PHE A 33 14.65 15.98 -2.40
CA PHE A 33 13.60 15.70 -1.41
C PHE A 33 12.69 14.53 -1.85
N ALA A 34 12.27 14.52 -3.11
CA ALA A 34 11.45 13.45 -3.67
C ALA A 34 12.20 12.12 -3.73
N ALA A 35 13.50 12.15 -4.08
CA ALA A 35 14.35 10.96 -4.08
C ALA A 35 14.46 10.35 -2.68
N MET A 36 14.67 11.17 -1.65
CA MET A 36 14.74 10.71 -0.26
C MET A 36 13.41 10.14 0.24
N LEU A 37 12.28 10.76 -0.12
CA LEU A 37 10.95 10.20 0.17
C LEU A 37 10.73 8.85 -0.51
N LEU A 38 11.17 8.68 -1.75
CA LEU A 38 11.07 7.42 -2.48
C LEU A 38 11.82 6.30 -1.74
N ILE A 39 13.02 6.60 -1.22
CA ILE A 39 13.80 5.64 -0.45
C ILE A 39 13.13 5.34 0.89
N ILE A 40 12.77 6.34 1.68
CA ILE A 40 12.24 6.13 3.03
C ILE A 40 10.89 5.41 3.01
N VAL A 41 9.96 5.88 2.16
CA VAL A 41 8.57 5.38 2.16
C VAL A 41 8.45 4.12 1.32
N TYR A 42 8.89 4.16 0.07
CA TYR A 42 8.66 3.03 -0.84
C TYR A 42 9.64 1.89 -0.62
N VAL A 43 10.94 2.17 -0.49
CA VAL A 43 11.92 1.11 -0.21
C VAL A 43 11.87 0.72 1.27
N GLY A 44 11.89 1.69 2.18
CA GLY A 44 12.00 1.43 3.62
C GLY A 44 10.76 0.82 4.26
N ALA A 45 9.57 1.38 4.00
CA ALA A 45 8.34 0.90 4.62
C ALA A 45 7.59 -0.09 3.73
N VAL A 46 7.22 0.32 2.51
CA VAL A 46 6.29 -0.45 1.66
C VAL A 46 6.93 -1.74 1.15
N ALA A 47 8.09 -1.69 0.51
CA ALA A 47 8.72 -2.87 -0.06
C ALA A 47 9.15 -3.89 1.01
N VAL A 48 9.62 -3.41 2.17
CA VAL A 48 9.95 -4.29 3.31
C VAL A 48 8.69 -4.95 3.89
N LEU A 49 7.58 -4.22 4.03
CA LEU A 49 6.30 -4.82 4.43
C LEU A 49 5.87 -5.92 3.45
N PHE A 50 6.00 -5.68 2.14
CA PHE A 50 5.72 -6.69 1.12
C PHE A 50 6.64 -7.90 1.25
N LEU A 51 7.93 -7.71 1.57
CA LEU A 51 8.86 -8.81 1.79
C LEU A 51 8.42 -9.69 2.96
N PHE A 52 8.00 -9.10 4.09
CA PHE A 52 7.44 -9.86 5.20
C PHE A 52 6.18 -10.63 4.83
N VAL A 53 5.23 -9.99 4.16
CA VAL A 53 3.97 -10.61 3.74
C VAL A 53 4.23 -11.80 2.80
N VAL A 54 5.11 -11.60 1.82
CA VAL A 54 5.45 -12.63 0.83
C VAL A 54 6.21 -13.80 1.48
N MET A 55 7.04 -13.56 2.49
CA MET A 55 7.74 -14.64 3.19
C MET A 55 6.82 -15.44 4.12
N MET A 56 5.79 -14.82 4.69
CA MET A 56 4.83 -15.51 5.56
C MET A 56 3.78 -16.32 4.79
N LEU A 57 3.51 -15.97 3.53
CA LEU A 57 2.54 -16.65 2.69
C LEU A 57 3.18 -17.82 1.94
N ASP A 58 2.61 -19.01 2.09
CA ASP A 58 2.96 -20.17 1.29
C ASP A 58 2.13 -20.14 -0.01
N ILE A 59 2.75 -19.73 -1.12
CA ILE A 59 2.07 -19.52 -2.41
C ILE A 59 2.31 -20.75 -3.30
N ASP A 60 1.23 -21.39 -3.76
CA ASP A 60 1.33 -22.53 -4.68
C ASP A 60 1.60 -22.06 -6.12
N PHE A 61 2.87 -22.11 -6.52
CA PHE A 61 3.35 -21.62 -7.81
C PHE A 61 2.95 -22.49 -9.01
N ALA A 62 2.49 -23.73 -8.79
CA ALA A 62 2.13 -24.64 -9.87
C ALA A 62 0.76 -24.29 -10.48
N ALA A 63 -0.19 -23.84 -9.65
CA ALA A 63 -1.51 -23.42 -10.09
C ALA A 63 -1.49 -22.15 -10.95
N LEU A 64 -0.63 -21.17 -10.63
CA LEU A 64 -0.52 -19.91 -11.40
C LEU A 64 -0.06 -20.10 -12.86
N LYS A 65 0.65 -21.20 -13.17
CA LYS A 65 1.18 -21.48 -14.52
C LYS A 65 0.06 -21.67 -15.55
N GLY A 66 -1.03 -22.32 -15.17
CA GLY A 66 -2.16 -22.60 -16.05
C GLY A 66 -2.93 -21.34 -16.45
N GLU A 67 -3.08 -20.40 -15.51
CA GLU A 67 -3.83 -19.17 -15.74
C GLU A 67 -3.04 -18.14 -16.56
N MET A 68 -1.74 -17.99 -16.32
CA MET A 68 -0.89 -17.04 -17.07
C MET A 68 -0.91 -17.30 -18.58
N SER A 69 -0.85 -18.57 -19.00
CA SER A 69 -0.87 -18.94 -20.42
C SER A 69 -2.21 -18.62 -21.09
N ARG A 70 -3.32 -18.60 -20.34
CA ARG A 70 -4.66 -18.30 -20.86
C ARG A 70 -4.83 -16.82 -21.17
N TYR A 71 -4.21 -15.93 -20.40
CA TYR A 71 -4.30 -14.47 -20.59
C TYR A 71 -3.19 -13.88 -21.47
N MET A 72 -2.17 -14.67 -21.82
CA MET A 72 -1.07 -14.27 -22.70
C MET A 72 -1.52 -13.63 -24.03
N PRO A 73 -2.49 -14.17 -24.81
CA PRO A 73 -2.89 -13.56 -26.08
C PRO A 73 -3.57 -12.20 -25.89
N LEU A 74 -4.32 -12.01 -24.80
CA LEU A 74 -4.93 -10.73 -24.47
C LEU A 74 -3.88 -9.71 -24.03
N ALA A 75 -2.91 -10.12 -23.21
CA ALA A 75 -1.80 -9.26 -22.81
C ALA A 75 -0.96 -8.81 -24.01
N LEU A 76 -0.73 -9.72 -24.99
CA LEU A 76 -0.06 -9.41 -26.24
C LEU A 76 -0.85 -8.37 -27.04
N LEU A 77 -2.16 -8.55 -27.19
CA LEU A 77 -3.01 -7.59 -27.91
C LEU A 77 -2.93 -6.19 -27.29
N ILE A 78 -3.04 -6.09 -25.96
CA ILE A 78 -2.90 -4.81 -25.24
C ILE A 78 -1.50 -4.22 -25.45
N GLY A 79 -0.46 -5.04 -25.38
CA GLY A 79 0.92 -4.63 -25.63
C GLY A 79 1.12 -4.05 -27.04
N VAL A 80 0.55 -4.70 -28.06
CA VAL A 80 0.61 -4.21 -29.46
C VAL A 80 -0.12 -2.89 -29.60
N ILE A 81 -1.30 -2.74 -28.98
CA ILE A 81 -2.06 -1.48 -29.01
C ILE A 81 -1.25 -0.35 -28.36
N LEU A 82 -0.65 -0.60 -27.19
CA LEU A 82 0.18 0.39 -26.51
C LEU A 82 1.41 0.76 -27.34
N LEU A 83 2.08 -0.20 -27.98
CA LEU A 83 3.21 0.06 -28.87
C LEU A 83 2.81 0.89 -30.09
N LEU A 84 1.67 0.59 -30.69
CA LEU A 84 1.13 1.37 -31.80
C LEU A 84 0.78 2.79 -31.36
N GLN A 85 0.22 2.94 -30.15
CA GLN A 85 -0.07 4.25 -29.57
C GLN A 85 1.20 5.06 -29.29
N PHE A 86 2.25 4.43 -28.76
CA PHE A 86 3.56 5.08 -28.62
C PHE A 86 4.17 5.45 -29.97
N GLY A 87 4.05 4.58 -30.98
CA GLY A 87 4.52 4.86 -32.33
C GLY A 87 3.82 6.05 -32.98
N LEU A 88 2.48 6.12 -32.83
CA LEU A 88 1.69 7.26 -33.29
C LEU A 88 2.02 8.53 -32.52
N ALA A 89 2.15 8.46 -31.19
CA ALA A 89 2.51 9.61 -30.35
C ALA A 89 3.91 10.15 -30.69
N TYR A 90 4.86 9.26 -31.01
CA TYR A 90 6.19 9.65 -31.46
C TYR A 90 6.18 10.21 -32.88
N GLY A 91 5.41 9.61 -33.80
CA GLY A 91 5.29 10.07 -35.18
C GLY A 91 4.54 11.41 -35.32
N ALA A 92 3.57 11.66 -34.45
CA ALA A 92 2.85 12.93 -34.34
C ALA A 92 3.51 13.87 -33.31
N TRP A 93 4.74 13.59 -32.87
CA TRP A 93 5.45 14.44 -31.93
C TRP A 93 5.83 15.76 -32.60
N VAL A 94 5.00 16.77 -32.38
CA VAL A 94 5.27 18.14 -32.78
C VAL A 94 5.57 18.95 -31.53
N GLN A 95 6.60 19.78 -31.59
CA GLN A 95 6.89 20.71 -30.51
C GLN A 95 5.73 21.71 -30.42
N ALA A 96 5.04 21.73 -29.28
CA ALA A 96 3.92 22.65 -29.07
C ALA A 96 4.36 24.11 -29.29
N ASP A 97 3.50 24.92 -29.90
CA ASP A 97 3.76 26.34 -30.11
C ASP A 97 4.05 27.02 -28.77
N GLY A 98 5.20 27.68 -28.66
CA GLY A 98 5.67 28.31 -27.42
C GLY A 98 6.47 27.41 -26.47
N ALA A 99 6.71 26.14 -26.78
CA ALA A 99 7.48 25.23 -25.91
C ALA A 99 8.93 25.68 -25.67
N LEU A 100 9.56 26.38 -26.64
CA LEU A 100 10.88 26.97 -26.45
C LEU A 100 10.85 28.14 -25.46
N GLY A 101 9.78 28.93 -25.45
CA GLY A 101 9.58 30.04 -24.51
C GLY A 101 9.34 29.54 -23.08
N LEU A 102 8.60 28.44 -22.92
CA LEU A 102 8.40 27.79 -21.61
C LEU A 102 9.67 27.14 -21.05
N ARG A 103 10.57 26.64 -21.92
CA ARG A 103 11.90 26.16 -21.49
C ARG A 103 12.85 27.30 -21.11
N ALA A 104 12.64 28.49 -21.67
CA ALA A 104 13.38 29.70 -21.35
C ALA A 104 12.77 30.48 -20.18
N ALA A 105 11.60 30.06 -19.66
CA ALA A 105 11.07 30.58 -18.41
C ALA A 105 12.13 30.31 -17.33
N VAL A 106 12.53 31.36 -16.62
CA VAL A 106 13.59 31.31 -15.62
C VAL A 106 13.16 30.38 -14.50
N THR A 107 13.47 29.09 -14.63
CA THR A 107 13.54 28.21 -13.48
C THR A 107 14.67 28.74 -12.61
N PRO A 108 14.39 29.13 -11.36
CA PRO A 108 15.45 29.57 -10.47
C PRO A 108 16.53 28.49 -10.40
N ASP A 109 17.78 28.91 -10.36
CA ASP A 109 18.92 28.01 -10.38
C ASP A 109 18.77 26.95 -9.28
N MET A 110 19.08 25.70 -9.61
CA MET A 110 18.90 24.56 -8.69
C MET A 110 19.73 24.74 -7.42
N ALA A 111 20.81 25.53 -7.48
CA ALA A 111 21.62 25.90 -6.32
C ALA A 111 20.96 26.95 -5.40
N GLN A 112 19.94 27.67 -5.86
CA GLN A 112 19.31 28.79 -5.15
C GLN A 112 17.99 28.42 -4.48
N VAL A 113 17.39 27.28 -4.82
CA VAL A 113 16.09 26.87 -4.27
C VAL A 113 16.22 25.50 -3.61
N GLU A 114 16.03 25.48 -2.30
CA GLU A 114 15.89 24.24 -1.54
C GLU A 114 14.53 23.60 -1.84
N ASN A 115 14.53 22.40 -2.42
CA ASN A 115 13.33 21.71 -2.89
C ASN A 115 12.33 21.46 -1.74
N THR A 116 12.85 21.07 -0.58
CA THR A 116 12.08 20.87 0.66
C THR A 116 11.32 22.13 1.05
N ARG A 117 11.97 23.29 0.99
CA ARG A 117 11.34 24.57 1.37
C ARG A 117 10.28 24.99 0.37
N ALA A 118 10.57 24.86 -0.93
CA ALA A 118 9.63 25.21 -1.99
C ALA A 118 8.35 24.36 -1.92
N LEU A 119 8.49 23.04 -1.74
CA LEU A 119 7.35 22.14 -1.55
C LEU A 119 6.60 22.44 -0.25
N GLY A 120 7.32 22.73 0.84
CA GLY A 120 6.71 23.11 2.11
C GLY A 120 5.81 24.34 1.99
N LEU A 121 6.31 25.41 1.36
CA LEU A 121 5.51 26.61 1.12
C LEU A 121 4.25 26.29 0.31
N LEU A 122 4.38 25.50 -0.75
CA LEU A 122 3.26 25.18 -1.62
C LEU A 122 2.20 24.30 -0.91
N ILE A 123 2.64 23.30 -0.14
CA ILE A 123 1.75 22.37 0.57
C ILE A 123 1.01 23.09 1.71
N TYR A 124 1.70 23.93 2.48
CA TYR A 124 1.11 24.58 3.65
C TYR A 124 0.36 25.87 3.33
N ASP A 125 0.66 26.54 2.22
CA ASP A 125 -0.04 27.77 1.80
C ASP A 125 -1.22 27.44 0.87
N GLN A 126 -0.95 26.83 -0.28
CA GLN A 126 -1.96 26.65 -1.33
C GLN A 126 -2.72 25.32 -1.23
N TYR A 127 -2.04 24.24 -0.85
CA TYR A 127 -2.62 22.89 -0.84
C TYR A 127 -2.92 22.34 0.56
N ILE A 128 -3.16 23.23 1.54
CA ILE A 128 -3.40 22.84 2.93
C ILE A 128 -4.58 21.86 3.07
N LEU A 129 -5.62 22.03 2.25
CA LEU A 129 -6.77 21.12 2.23
C LEU A 129 -6.37 19.71 1.79
N LEU A 130 -5.57 19.58 0.73
CA LEU A 130 -5.10 18.28 0.25
C LEU A 130 -4.20 17.61 1.29
N PHE A 131 -3.36 18.39 1.98
CA PHE A 131 -2.55 17.89 3.08
C PHE A 131 -3.40 17.36 4.24
N GLN A 132 -4.44 18.09 4.65
CA GLN A 132 -5.38 17.65 5.69
C GLN A 132 -6.10 16.35 5.29
N LEU A 133 -6.55 16.25 4.04
CA LEU A 133 -7.22 15.05 3.51
C LEU A 133 -6.26 13.85 3.48
N ALA A 134 -4.99 14.04 3.11
CA ALA A 134 -3.99 12.99 3.18
C ALA A 134 -3.80 12.49 4.62
N GLY A 135 -3.81 13.38 5.61
CA GLY A 135 -3.80 13.01 7.03
C GLY A 135 -5.00 12.15 7.43
N LEU A 136 -6.20 12.48 6.95
CA LEU A 136 -7.40 11.66 7.18
C LEU A 136 -7.30 10.29 6.51
N ILE A 137 -6.72 10.19 5.31
CA ILE A 137 -6.48 8.91 4.64
C ILE A 137 -5.55 8.03 5.48
N LEU A 138 -4.46 8.60 6.03
CA LEU A 138 -3.54 7.86 6.89
C LEU A 138 -4.22 7.41 8.19
N LEU A 139 -5.08 8.23 8.79
CA LEU A 139 -5.88 7.86 9.96
C LEU A 139 -6.79 6.67 9.65
N VAL A 140 -7.53 6.74 8.55
CA VAL A 140 -8.42 5.65 8.12
C VAL A 140 -7.64 4.39 7.81
N ALA A 141 -6.48 4.48 7.16
CA ALA A 141 -5.61 3.34 6.88
C ALA A 141 -5.14 2.66 8.17
N MET A 142 -4.76 3.44 9.19
CA MET A 142 -4.35 2.91 10.51
C MET A 142 -5.51 2.20 11.21
N ILE A 143 -6.70 2.82 11.27
CA ILE A 143 -7.89 2.21 11.86
C ILE A 143 -8.24 0.91 11.12
N GLY A 144 -8.24 0.94 9.79
CA GLY A 144 -8.52 -0.22 8.95
C GLY A 144 -7.55 -1.38 9.20
N ALA A 145 -6.25 -1.10 9.23
CA ALA A 145 -5.22 -2.10 9.51
C ALA A 145 -5.40 -2.74 10.91
N ILE A 146 -5.69 -1.93 11.94
CA ILE A 146 -5.92 -2.44 13.30
C ILE A 146 -7.19 -3.31 13.36
N VAL A 147 -8.31 -2.83 12.84
CA VAL A 147 -9.59 -3.56 12.88
C VAL A 147 -9.50 -4.89 12.14
N LEU A 148 -8.79 -4.95 11.01
CA LEU A 148 -8.60 -6.17 10.22
C LEU A 148 -7.66 -7.18 10.89
N THR A 149 -6.66 -6.72 11.64
CA THR A 149 -5.66 -7.59 12.27
C THR A 149 -6.00 -7.95 13.71
N LEU A 150 -6.94 -7.24 14.34
CA LEU A 150 -7.34 -7.46 15.72
C LEU A 150 -8.08 -8.79 15.90
N ARG A 151 -7.34 -9.82 16.27
CA ARG A 151 -7.88 -11.15 16.56
C ARG A 151 -8.52 -11.18 17.95
N HIS A 152 -9.84 -11.29 18.00
CA HIS A 152 -10.56 -11.50 19.25
C HIS A 152 -10.44 -12.97 19.68
N ARG A 153 -9.77 -13.20 20.81
CA ARG A 153 -9.68 -14.52 21.44
C ARG A 153 -11.02 -14.90 22.08
N GLY A 154 -11.73 -15.86 21.47
CA GLY A 154 -13.05 -16.33 21.90
C GLY A 154 -13.02 -17.30 23.08
N ASP A 155 -11.84 -17.82 23.42
CA ASP A 155 -11.56 -18.69 24.56
C ASP A 155 -11.46 -17.94 25.90
N VAL A 156 -11.46 -16.61 25.88
CA VAL A 156 -11.43 -15.78 27.09
C VAL A 156 -12.84 -15.56 27.61
N LYS A 157 -13.16 -16.16 28.76
CA LYS A 157 -14.41 -15.88 29.48
C LYS A 157 -14.44 -14.42 29.94
N ARG A 158 -15.26 -13.60 29.29
CA ARG A 158 -15.47 -12.20 29.69
C ARG A 158 -16.69 -12.10 30.62
N GLN A 159 -16.56 -11.29 31.67
CA GLN A 159 -17.68 -10.99 32.56
C GLN A 159 -18.66 -10.06 31.85
N ASN A 160 -19.93 -10.46 31.74
CA ASN A 160 -21.00 -9.56 31.37
C ASN A 160 -21.76 -9.17 32.64
N VAL A 161 -21.45 -7.98 33.16
CA VAL A 161 -22.00 -7.49 34.44
C VAL A 161 -23.52 -7.38 34.38
N LEU A 162 -24.08 -6.88 33.27
CA LEU A 162 -25.53 -6.75 33.10
C LEU A 162 -26.24 -8.10 33.09
N HIS A 163 -25.68 -9.08 32.37
CA HIS A 163 -26.22 -10.46 32.36
C HIS A 163 -26.12 -11.14 33.75
N GLN A 164 -25.11 -10.79 34.55
CA GLN A 164 -24.98 -11.30 35.92
C GLN A 164 -25.95 -10.63 36.90
N MET A 165 -26.17 -9.32 36.76
CA MET A 165 -27.09 -8.55 37.60
C MET A 165 -28.56 -8.88 37.33
N TRP A 166 -28.94 -9.08 36.06
CA TRP A 166 -30.31 -9.43 35.66
C TRP A 166 -30.58 -10.94 35.64
N ARG A 167 -29.70 -11.74 36.26
CA ARG A 167 -29.94 -13.17 36.39
C ARG A 167 -31.15 -13.41 37.29
N ASP A 168 -32.18 -14.03 36.73
CA ASP A 168 -33.38 -14.43 37.46
C ASP A 168 -33.01 -15.33 38.66
N PRO A 169 -33.28 -14.88 39.90
CA PRO A 169 -32.98 -15.65 41.11
C PRO A 169 -33.68 -17.01 41.14
N ALA A 170 -34.86 -17.15 40.53
CA ALA A 170 -35.61 -18.40 40.49
C ALA A 170 -34.92 -19.51 39.67
N LYS A 171 -34.09 -19.13 38.70
CA LYS A 171 -33.31 -20.05 37.86
C LYS A 171 -31.89 -20.28 38.36
N ALA A 172 -31.47 -19.53 39.39
CA ALA A 172 -30.10 -19.57 39.89
C ALA A 172 -29.79 -20.81 40.75
N MET A 173 -30.80 -21.35 41.46
CA MET A 173 -30.64 -22.48 42.39
C MET A 173 -31.78 -23.46 42.22
N ILE A 174 -31.47 -24.71 41.87
CA ILE A 174 -32.44 -25.81 41.84
C ILE A 174 -32.27 -26.59 43.15
N LYS A 175 -33.27 -26.53 44.03
CA LYS A 175 -33.32 -27.38 45.23
C LYS A 175 -33.76 -28.79 44.81
N LYS A 176 -32.81 -29.70 44.63
CA LYS A 176 -33.07 -31.11 44.38
C LYS A 176 -33.06 -31.85 45.73
N ASN A 177 -34.20 -32.39 46.14
CA ASN A 177 -34.30 -33.17 47.38
C ASN A 177 -33.97 -34.63 47.06
N VAL A 178 -32.74 -35.03 47.33
CA VAL A 178 -32.24 -36.37 47.01
C VAL A 178 -32.43 -37.27 48.23
N LYS A 179 -33.03 -38.46 48.04
CA LYS A 179 -33.23 -39.43 49.13
C LYS A 179 -31.88 -40.02 49.57
N PRO A 180 -31.67 -40.31 50.87
CA PRO A 180 -30.43 -40.91 51.36
C PRO A 180 -30.13 -42.23 50.63
N GLY A 181 -28.91 -42.37 50.10
CA GLY A 181 -28.48 -43.57 49.39
C GLY A 181 -28.62 -43.54 47.86
N GLN A 182 -29.19 -42.48 47.28
CA GLN A 182 -29.10 -42.24 45.84
C GLN A 182 -28.10 -41.10 45.58
N GLY A 183 -26.95 -41.44 45.00
CA GLY A 183 -26.03 -40.46 44.43
C GLY A 183 -26.67 -39.75 43.24
N LEU A 184 -26.24 -38.52 42.97
CA LEU A 184 -26.68 -37.75 41.80
C LEU A 184 -26.24 -38.39 40.48
#